data_AF-A0A9D9GU73-F1
#
_entry.id   AF-A0A9D9GU73-F1
#
_cell.length_a   1.000
_cell.length_b   1.000
_cell.length_c   1.000
_cell.angle_alpha   90.00
_cell.angle_beta   90.00
_cell.angle_gamma   90.00
#
_symmetry.space_group_name_H-M   'P 1'
#
loop_
_entity.id
_entity.type
_entity.pdbx_description
1 polymer ?
#
loop_
_entity_poly.entity_id
_entity_poly.type
_entity_poly.pdbx_seq_one_letter_code
_entity_poly.pdbx_strand_id
1 'polypeptide(L)'
;MQLNPAQTEAVNYIDGPCLVLAGAGSGKTRVITEKIVKLYKSCALPPERICALTFTNKAAAEMRERAKKSLPPEVAARLWISTFHSLGLEILRLDHQAFSLARNFTLFDEQDIKKALRDIVRSDFQALLRDEAESEVIDAAQNAISLWKGRLLAPEEIDSGNVNLEIYKSYQLFLK
;
A
#
# COMPACT_ATOMS: atom_id res chain seq x y z
N MET A 1 -17.30 7.92 -26.70
CA MET A 1 -17.99 8.96 -25.89
C MET A 1 -17.03 10.11 -25.66
N GLN A 2 -17.51 11.34 -25.63
CA GLN A 2 -16.69 12.54 -25.41
C GLN A 2 -16.47 12.76 -23.89
N LEU A 3 -15.38 13.41 -23.50
CA LEU A 3 -15.20 13.92 -22.12
C LEU A 3 -16.02 15.21 -21.98
N ASN A 4 -16.58 15.46 -20.80
CA ASN A 4 -17.18 16.78 -20.53
C ASN A 4 -16.08 17.84 -20.33
N PRO A 5 -16.41 19.14 -20.29
CA PRO A 5 -15.41 20.20 -20.16
C PRO A 5 -14.50 20.05 -18.93
N ALA A 6 -15.06 19.79 -17.74
CA ALA A 6 -14.29 19.62 -16.51
C ALA A 6 -13.37 18.39 -16.53
N GLN A 7 -13.84 17.27 -17.10
CA GLN A 7 -13.03 16.07 -17.31
C GLN A 7 -11.90 16.34 -18.30
N THR A 8 -12.17 17.10 -19.36
CA THR A 8 -11.19 17.48 -20.37
C THR A 8 -10.11 18.38 -19.76
N GLU A 9 -10.51 19.34 -18.94
CA GLU A 9 -9.60 20.19 -18.18
C GLU A 9 -8.70 19.37 -17.25
N ALA A 10 -9.27 18.46 -16.45
CA ALA A 10 -8.51 17.56 -15.58
C ALA A 10 -7.53 16.68 -16.37
N VAL A 11 -7.94 16.15 -17.53
CA VAL A 11 -7.06 15.41 -18.44
C VAL A 11 -5.97 16.31 -18.98
N ASN A 12 -6.24 17.59 -19.26
CA ASN A 12 -5.27 18.49 -19.88
C ASN A 12 -4.24 19.11 -18.93
N TYR A 13 -4.58 19.32 -17.66
CA TYR A 13 -3.73 20.03 -16.69
C TYR A 13 -2.45 19.26 -16.30
N ILE A 14 -1.27 19.65 -16.78
CA ILE A 14 -0.02 18.87 -16.57
C ILE A 14 1.09 19.65 -15.85
N ASP A 15 0.78 20.86 -15.37
CA ASP A 15 1.79 21.82 -14.91
C ASP A 15 2.10 21.75 -13.40
N GLY A 16 1.51 20.79 -12.67
CA GLY A 16 1.75 20.66 -11.23
C GLY A 16 0.77 19.76 -10.48
N PRO A 17 0.73 19.87 -9.14
CA PRO A 17 -0.22 19.15 -8.30
C PRO A 17 -1.67 19.50 -8.65
N CYS A 18 -2.53 18.49 -8.75
CA CYS A 18 -3.93 18.65 -9.13
C CYS A 18 -4.84 17.78 -8.25
N LEU A 19 -5.88 18.39 -7.67
CA LEU A 19 -6.93 17.69 -6.95
C LEU A 19 -8.23 17.72 -7.76
N VAL A 20 -8.73 16.54 -8.15
CA VAL A 20 -10.00 16.41 -8.88
C VAL A 20 -11.09 15.93 -7.92
N LEU A 21 -12.04 16.82 -7.59
CA LEU A 21 -13.20 16.47 -6.77
C LEU A 21 -14.28 15.82 -7.64
N ALA A 22 -14.65 14.58 -7.34
CA ALA A 22 -15.47 13.77 -8.24
C ALA A 22 -16.43 12.83 -7.50
N GLY A 23 -17.73 13.10 -7.62
CA GLY A 23 -18.82 12.29 -7.04
C GLY A 23 -18.92 10.88 -7.62
N ALA A 24 -19.78 10.04 -7.05
CA ALA A 24 -20.09 8.72 -7.61
C ALA A 24 -20.59 8.84 -9.07
N GLY A 25 -20.22 7.90 -9.95
CA GLY A 25 -20.65 7.91 -11.35
C GLY A 25 -20.04 8.99 -12.27
N SER A 26 -19.27 9.95 -11.73
CA SER A 26 -18.70 11.09 -12.48
C SER A 26 -17.59 10.74 -13.50
N GLY A 27 -17.25 9.47 -13.68
CA GLY A 27 -16.22 9.05 -14.63
C GLY A 27 -14.77 9.18 -14.14
N LYS A 28 -14.53 9.20 -12.82
CA LYS A 28 -13.19 9.24 -12.20
C LYS A 28 -12.14 8.36 -12.89
N THR A 29 -12.43 7.07 -13.00
CA THR A 29 -11.52 6.09 -13.60
C THR A 29 -11.21 6.43 -15.06
N ARG A 30 -12.20 6.94 -15.79
CA ARG A 30 -12.03 7.36 -17.19
C ARG A 30 -11.09 8.55 -17.28
N VAL A 31 -11.26 9.58 -16.45
CA VAL A 31 -10.37 10.73 -16.39
C VAL A 31 -8.92 10.29 -16.16
N ILE A 32 -8.69 9.40 -15.18
CA ILE A 32 -7.34 8.90 -14.87
C ILE A 32 -6.76 8.12 -16.06
N THR A 33 -7.52 7.24 -16.71
CA THR A 33 -7.01 6.47 -17.85
C THR A 33 -6.70 7.34 -19.07
N GLU A 34 -7.55 8.33 -19.37
CA GLU A 34 -7.31 9.28 -20.45
C GLU A 34 -6.11 10.18 -20.14
N LYS A 35 -5.90 10.52 -18.84
CA LYS A 35 -4.72 11.24 -18.38
C LYS A 35 -3.43 10.46 -18.67
N ILE A 36 -3.39 9.18 -18.31
CA ILE A 36 -2.26 8.29 -18.59
C ILE A 36 -1.95 8.27 -20.09
N VAL A 37 -2.98 8.14 -20.93
CA VAL A 37 -2.84 8.13 -22.39
C VAL A 37 -2.28 9.46 -22.89
N LYS A 38 -2.77 10.61 -22.39
CA LYS A 38 -2.26 11.94 -22.75
C LYS A 38 -0.79 12.10 -22.35
N LEU A 39 -0.43 11.72 -21.12
CA LEU A 39 0.95 11.81 -20.62
C LEU A 39 1.92 11.03 -21.52
N TYR A 40 1.52 9.84 -21.96
CA TYR A 40 2.32 9.06 -22.89
C TYR A 40 2.33 9.66 -24.31
N LYS A 41 1.15 9.84 -24.94
CA LYS A 41 1.05 10.19 -26.36
C LYS A 41 1.38 11.65 -26.67
N SER A 42 0.88 12.57 -25.85
CA SER A 42 0.98 14.02 -26.10
C SER A 42 2.18 14.64 -25.39
N CYS A 43 2.49 14.18 -24.17
CA CYS A 43 3.61 14.72 -23.40
C CYS A 43 4.91 13.92 -23.60
N ALA A 44 4.88 12.83 -24.38
CA ALA A 44 6.01 11.97 -24.66
C ALA A 44 6.73 11.44 -23.40
N LEU A 45 5.99 11.25 -22.30
CA LEU A 45 6.58 10.70 -21.08
C LEU A 45 6.86 9.21 -21.23
N PRO A 46 8.05 8.73 -20.82
CA PRO A 46 8.33 7.30 -20.72
C PRO A 46 7.29 6.59 -19.84
N PRO A 47 6.76 5.43 -20.24
CA PRO A 47 5.73 4.71 -19.48
C PRO A 47 6.13 4.41 -18.04
N GLU A 48 7.40 4.10 -17.80
CA GLU A 48 7.94 3.78 -16.46
C GLU A 48 7.93 4.99 -15.52
N ARG A 49 7.76 6.21 -16.05
CA ARG A 49 7.61 7.43 -15.25
C ARG A 49 6.16 7.78 -14.94
N ILE A 50 5.21 6.95 -15.34
CA ILE A 50 3.78 7.15 -15.07
C ILE A 50 3.33 6.08 -14.07
N CYS A 51 2.96 6.53 -12.86
CA CYS A 51 2.42 5.68 -11.81
C CYS A 51 0.95 6.04 -11.53
N ALA A 52 0.11 5.02 -11.41
CA ALA A 52 -1.29 5.13 -11.04
C ALA A 52 -1.62 4.18 -9.89
N LEU A 53 -1.87 4.73 -8.72
CA LEU A 53 -2.14 3.99 -7.49
C LEU A 53 -3.63 3.88 -7.21
N THR A 54 -4.04 2.72 -6.71
CA THR A 54 -5.41 2.45 -6.27
C THR A 54 -5.41 1.69 -4.94
N PHE A 55 -6.56 1.61 -4.25
CA PHE A 55 -6.67 0.89 -2.99
C PHE A 55 -6.91 -0.61 -3.14
N THR A 56 -7.44 -1.08 -4.28
CA THR A 56 -7.83 -2.48 -4.45
C THR A 56 -7.20 -3.10 -5.69
N ASN A 57 -6.87 -4.39 -5.61
CA ASN A 57 -6.35 -5.14 -6.76
C ASN A 57 -7.33 -5.13 -7.94
N LYS A 58 -8.64 -5.15 -7.66
CA LYS A 58 -9.68 -5.04 -8.68
C LYS A 58 -9.61 -3.71 -9.43
N ALA A 59 -9.50 -2.59 -8.73
CA ALA A 59 -9.39 -1.28 -9.38
C ALA A 59 -8.11 -1.15 -10.21
N ALA A 60 -6.97 -1.63 -9.69
CA ALA A 60 -5.72 -1.66 -10.44
C ALA A 60 -5.83 -2.53 -11.71
N ALA A 61 -6.42 -3.72 -11.61
CA ALA A 61 -6.64 -4.62 -12.75
C ALA A 61 -7.56 -3.98 -13.81
N GLU A 62 -8.69 -3.41 -13.40
CA GLU A 62 -9.60 -2.70 -14.31
C GLU A 62 -8.92 -1.50 -15.00
N MET A 63 -8.07 -0.77 -14.28
CA MET A 63 -7.33 0.36 -14.85
C MET A 63 -6.26 -0.10 -15.86
N ARG A 64 -5.53 -1.20 -15.57
CA ARG A 64 -4.60 -1.82 -16.52
C ARG A 64 -5.31 -2.26 -17.80
N GLU A 65 -6.46 -2.93 -17.68
CA GLU A 65 -7.24 -3.36 -18.84
C GLU A 65 -7.74 -2.18 -19.67
N ARG A 66 -8.08 -1.06 -19.04
CA ARG A 66 -8.41 0.18 -19.78
C ARG A 66 -7.21 0.77 -20.48
N ALA A 67 -6.05 0.83 -19.82
CA ALA A 67 -4.82 1.34 -20.44
C ALA A 67 -4.40 0.51 -21.66
N LYS A 68 -4.45 -0.83 -21.57
CA LYS A 68 -4.18 -1.76 -22.67
C LYS A 68 -5.08 -1.57 -23.90
N LYS A 69 -6.30 -1.06 -23.72
CA LYS A 69 -7.22 -0.75 -24.83
C LYS A 69 -6.84 0.52 -25.59
N SER A 70 -6.12 1.44 -24.94
CA SER A 70 -5.80 2.76 -25.49
C SER A 70 -4.33 2.93 -25.89
N LEU A 71 -3.47 2.04 -25.42
CA LEU A 71 -2.02 2.04 -25.61
C LEU A 71 -1.54 0.69 -26.17
N PRO A 72 -0.41 0.68 -26.91
CA PRO A 72 0.21 -0.57 -27.32
C PRO A 72 0.48 -1.50 -26.12
N PRO A 73 0.33 -2.83 -26.26
CA PRO A 73 0.53 -3.78 -25.16
C PRO A 73 1.87 -3.64 -24.43
N GLU A 74 2.95 -3.43 -25.19
CA GLU A 74 4.32 -3.25 -24.69
C GLU A 74 4.48 -1.96 -23.89
N VAL A 75 3.72 -0.92 -24.23
CA VAL A 75 3.68 0.36 -23.50
C VAL A 75 2.89 0.20 -22.21
N ALA A 76 1.69 -0.40 -22.29
CA ALA A 76 0.81 -0.58 -21.15
C ALA A 76 1.43 -1.48 -20.07
N ALA A 77 2.23 -2.47 -20.47
CA ALA A 77 2.95 -3.36 -19.57
C ALA A 77 4.04 -2.67 -18.74
N ARG A 78 4.56 -1.53 -19.21
CA ARG A 78 5.63 -0.75 -18.55
C ARG A 78 5.09 0.34 -17.61
N LEU A 79 3.78 0.54 -17.55
CA LEU A 79 3.14 1.49 -16.64
C LEU A 79 3.06 0.93 -15.21
N TRP A 80 3.34 1.78 -14.23
CA TRP A 80 3.17 1.43 -12.81
C TRP A 80 1.73 1.62 -12.35
N ILE A 81 0.82 0.75 -12.80
CA ILE A 81 -0.56 0.74 -12.32
C ILE A 81 -0.67 -0.32 -11.24
N SER A 82 -0.92 0.01 -9.97
CA SER A 82 -0.87 -0.96 -8.88
C SER A 82 -1.67 -0.52 -7.64
N THR A 83 -1.64 -1.35 -6.59
CA THR A 83 -1.99 -0.88 -5.24
C THR A 83 -0.78 -0.30 -4.53
N PHE A 84 -1.02 0.41 -3.42
CA PHE A 84 0.05 0.87 -2.53
C PHE A 84 0.94 -0.28 -2.06
N HIS A 85 0.34 -1.39 -1.62
CA HIS A 85 1.07 -2.58 -1.17
C HIS A 85 1.90 -3.21 -2.29
N SER A 86 1.32 -3.35 -3.49
CA SER A 86 2.05 -3.91 -4.63
C SER A 86 3.23 -3.04 -5.04
N LEU A 87 3.05 -1.70 -5.05
CA LEU A 87 4.14 -0.76 -5.34
C LEU A 87 5.23 -0.85 -4.27
N GLY A 88 4.85 -0.81 -3.00
CA GLY A 88 5.80 -0.89 -1.88
C GLY A 88 6.61 -2.18 -1.90
N LEU A 89 5.96 -3.32 -2.17
CA LEU A 89 6.64 -4.60 -2.32
C LEU A 89 7.63 -4.61 -3.49
N GLU A 90 7.27 -4.02 -4.62
CA GLU A 90 8.14 -3.95 -5.78
C GLU A 90 9.38 -3.08 -5.52
N ILE A 91 9.20 -1.92 -4.88
CA ILE A 91 10.30 -1.07 -4.41
C ILE A 91 11.22 -1.85 -3.44
N LEU A 92 10.65 -2.51 -2.43
CA LEU A 92 11.43 -3.29 -1.47
C LEU A 92 12.19 -4.45 -2.13
N ARG A 93 11.64 -5.06 -3.18
CA ARG A 93 12.31 -6.13 -3.93
C ARG A 93 13.45 -5.62 -4.80
N LEU A 94 13.26 -4.45 -5.44
CA LEU A 94 14.28 -3.82 -6.27
C LEU A 94 15.48 -3.39 -5.41
N ASP A 95 15.22 -2.82 -4.23
CA ASP A 95 16.24 -2.22 -3.37
C ASP A 95 16.49 -3.01 -2.07
N HIS A 96 16.21 -4.31 -2.06
CA HIS A 96 16.18 -5.13 -0.83
C HIS A 96 17.45 -5.03 0.03
N GLN A 97 18.62 -4.88 -0.62
CA GLN A 97 19.91 -4.73 0.06
C GLN A 97 19.99 -3.44 0.87
N ALA A 98 19.45 -2.33 0.35
CA ALA A 98 19.43 -1.04 1.03
C ALA A 98 18.59 -1.09 2.32
N PHE A 99 17.60 -1.98 2.38
CA PHE A 99 16.74 -2.20 3.54
C PHE A 99 17.21 -3.34 4.45
N SER A 100 18.40 -3.92 4.20
CA SER A 100 18.87 -5.12 4.92
C SER A 100 17.90 -6.30 4.88
N LEU A 101 17.12 -6.42 3.80
CA LEU A 101 16.18 -7.50 3.58
C LEU A 101 16.82 -8.62 2.74
N ALA A 102 16.46 -9.86 3.04
CA ALA A 102 16.77 -10.99 2.17
C ALA A 102 16.06 -10.81 0.81
N ARG A 103 16.69 -11.26 -0.29
CA ARG A 103 16.13 -11.14 -1.65
C ARG A 103 14.72 -11.73 -1.77
N ASN A 104 14.47 -12.82 -1.05
CA ASN A 104 13.20 -13.55 -1.04
C ASN A 104 12.54 -13.48 0.35
N PHE A 105 12.46 -12.30 0.95
CA PHE A 105 11.79 -12.13 2.24
C PHE A 105 10.33 -12.60 2.17
N THR A 106 9.86 -13.17 3.29
CA THR A 106 8.50 -13.68 3.41
C THR A 106 7.54 -12.56 3.77
N LEU A 107 6.39 -12.53 3.12
CA LEU A 107 5.27 -11.69 3.53
C LEU A 107 4.41 -12.48 4.49
N PHE A 108 4.26 -11.96 5.71
CA PHE A 108 3.34 -12.55 6.68
C PHE A 108 1.91 -12.16 6.32
N ASP A 109 1.04 -13.16 6.28
CA ASP A 109 -0.40 -12.93 6.28
C ASP A 109 -0.95 -12.77 7.70
N GLU A 110 -2.27 -12.64 7.84
CA GLU A 110 -2.90 -12.46 9.15
C GLU A 110 -2.65 -13.66 10.10
N GLN A 111 -2.60 -14.88 9.56
CA GLN A 111 -2.39 -16.08 10.36
C GLN A 111 -0.95 -16.17 10.84
N ASP A 112 0.01 -15.84 9.97
CA ASP A 112 1.42 -15.74 10.33
C ASP A 112 1.65 -14.72 11.44
N ILE A 113 1.03 -13.53 11.31
CA ILE A 113 1.10 -12.47 12.34
C ILE A 113 0.55 -12.99 13.67
N LYS A 114 -0.66 -13.57 13.67
CA LYS A 114 -1.29 -14.11 14.90
C LYS A 114 -0.47 -15.21 15.54
N LYS A 115 0.16 -16.07 14.73
CA LYS A 115 1.05 -17.12 15.23
C LYS A 115 2.30 -16.53 15.89
N ALA A 116 2.98 -15.59 15.22
CA ALA A 116 4.15 -14.92 15.77
C ALA A 116 3.84 -14.19 17.07
N LEU A 117 2.73 -13.43 17.13
CA LEU A 117 2.29 -12.76 18.34
C LEU A 117 1.96 -13.74 19.46
N ARG A 118 1.34 -14.88 19.15
CA ARG A 118 1.07 -15.93 20.14
C ARG A 118 2.36 -16.46 20.75
N ASP A 119 3.36 -16.76 19.91
CA ASP A 119 4.63 -17.30 20.37
C ASP A 119 5.38 -16.28 21.26
N ILE A 120 5.32 -14.99 20.92
CA ILE A 120 5.87 -13.88 21.74
C ILE A 120 5.12 -13.75 23.07
N VAL A 121 3.79 -13.71 23.05
CA VAL A 121 2.98 -13.53 24.27
C VAL A 121 3.20 -14.69 25.24
N ARG A 122 3.28 -15.93 24.74
CA ARG A 122 3.53 -17.12 25.57
C ARG A 122 4.93 -17.16 26.18
N SER A 123 5.93 -16.61 25.49
CA SER A 123 7.33 -16.64 25.94
C SER A 123 7.66 -15.47 26.87
N ASP A 124 7.34 -14.25 26.45
CA ASP A 124 7.82 -13.03 27.11
C ASP A 124 6.76 -12.36 28.00
N PHE A 125 5.47 -12.62 27.75
CA PHE A 125 4.35 -11.89 28.36
C PHE A 125 3.30 -12.80 29.02
N GLN A 126 3.70 -13.99 29.48
CA GLN A 126 2.79 -14.98 30.06
C GLN A 126 1.98 -14.44 31.25
N ALA A 127 2.50 -13.44 31.98
CA ALA A 127 1.79 -12.81 33.09
C ALA A 127 0.45 -12.18 32.68
N LEU A 128 0.33 -11.68 31.43
CA LEU A 128 -0.91 -11.10 30.91
C LEU A 128 -2.03 -12.14 30.76
N LEU A 129 -1.66 -13.40 30.53
CA LEU A 129 -2.59 -14.52 30.34
C LEU A 129 -3.25 -14.99 31.64
N ARG A 130 -2.93 -14.36 32.78
CA ARG A 130 -3.58 -14.65 34.06
C ARG A 130 -4.94 -13.98 34.19
N ASP A 131 -5.05 -12.77 33.63
CA ASP A 131 -6.21 -11.90 33.81
C ASP A 131 -7.05 -11.79 32.53
N GLU A 132 -6.43 -11.98 31.35
CA GLU A 132 -7.08 -11.84 30.05
C GLU A 132 -6.97 -13.11 29.21
N ALA A 133 -7.95 -13.34 28.33
CA ALA A 133 -7.90 -14.46 27.39
C ALA A 133 -6.79 -14.25 26.35
N GLU A 134 -6.05 -15.30 26.01
CA GLU A 134 -4.93 -15.21 25.06
C GLU A 134 -5.31 -14.57 23.72
N SER A 135 -6.50 -14.87 23.19
CA SER A 135 -7.00 -14.26 21.95
C SER A 135 -7.19 -12.75 22.08
N GLU A 136 -7.66 -12.27 23.23
CA GLU A 136 -7.92 -10.84 23.47
C GLU A 136 -6.59 -10.06 23.53
N VAL A 137 -5.59 -10.61 24.22
CA VAL A 137 -4.23 -10.03 24.29
C VAL A 137 -3.60 -9.95 22.90
N ILE A 138 -3.69 -11.02 22.11
CA ILE A 138 -3.13 -11.06 20.75
C ILE A 138 -3.83 -10.06 19.83
N ASP A 139 -5.17 -10.03 19.84
CA ASP A 139 -5.95 -9.12 18.99
C ASP A 139 -5.71 -7.65 19.40
N ALA A 140 -5.61 -7.35 20.69
CA ALA A 140 -5.27 -6.02 21.19
C ALA A 140 -3.87 -5.58 20.71
N ALA A 141 -2.87 -6.45 20.82
CA ALA A 141 -1.51 -6.18 20.36
C ALA A 141 -1.46 -5.98 18.84
N GLN A 142 -2.11 -6.86 18.06
CA GLN A 142 -2.15 -6.76 16.60
C GLN A 142 -2.79 -5.44 16.14
N ASN A 143 -3.92 -5.06 16.77
CA ASN A 143 -4.61 -3.81 16.46
C ASN A 143 -3.76 -2.58 16.80
N ALA A 144 -3.11 -2.58 17.96
CA ALA A 144 -2.23 -1.49 18.37
C ALA A 144 -1.03 -1.34 17.41
N ILE A 145 -0.35 -2.44 17.08
CA ILE A 145 0.78 -2.47 16.14
C ILE A 145 0.34 -2.00 14.75
N SER A 146 -0.80 -2.48 14.26
CA SER A 146 -1.36 -2.07 12.96
C SER A 146 -1.65 -0.56 12.92
N LEU A 147 -2.25 -0.03 13.99
CA LEU A 147 -2.52 1.40 14.13
C LEU A 147 -1.23 2.24 14.13
N TRP A 148 -0.22 1.82 14.89
CA TRP A 148 1.06 2.54 14.98
C TRP A 148 1.82 2.50 13.65
N LYS A 149 1.91 1.34 13.00
CA LYS A 149 2.51 1.22 11.66
C LYS A 149 1.75 2.05 10.62
N GLY A 150 0.42 2.08 10.69
CA GLY A 150 -0.42 2.92 9.83
C GLY A 150 -0.20 4.42 10.01
N ARG A 151 0.34 4.84 11.17
CA ARG A 151 0.76 6.22 11.47
C ARG A 151 2.25 6.45 11.27
N LEU A 152 2.98 5.46 10.75
CA LEU A 152 4.43 5.50 10.55
C LEU A 152 5.22 5.67 11.86
N LEU A 153 4.69 5.15 12.98
CA LEU A 153 5.37 5.22 14.28
C LEU A 153 6.21 3.97 14.52
N ALA A 154 7.51 4.19 14.74
CA ALA A 154 8.43 3.19 15.26
C ALA A 154 8.23 2.98 16.77
N PRO A 155 8.64 1.85 17.35
CA PRO A 155 8.54 1.61 18.80
C PRO A 155 9.15 2.73 19.65
N GLU A 156 10.20 3.38 19.19
CA GLU A 156 10.91 4.45 19.90
C GLU A 156 10.12 5.76 19.97
N GLU A 157 9.09 5.92 19.13
CA GLU A 157 8.28 7.14 19.01
C GLU A 157 6.96 7.07 19.79
N ILE A 158 6.67 5.94 20.42
CA ILE A 158 5.42 5.67 21.12
C ILE A 158 5.59 5.95 22.62
N ASP A 159 4.62 6.64 23.21
CA ASP A 159 4.64 6.95 24.64
C ASP A 159 4.66 5.68 25.50
N SER A 160 5.44 5.75 26.56
CA SER A 160 5.63 4.67 27.52
C SER A 160 4.35 4.40 28.32
N GLY A 161 4.20 3.17 28.83
CA GLY A 161 3.07 2.79 29.69
C GLY A 161 1.96 2.00 28.99
N ASN A 162 2.05 1.76 27.67
CA ASN A 162 1.19 0.81 26.98
C ASN A 162 1.88 -0.56 26.88
N VAL A 163 1.28 -1.61 27.46
CA VAL A 163 1.83 -2.97 27.40
C VAL A 163 2.04 -3.49 25.97
N ASN A 164 1.20 -3.07 25.03
CA ASN A 164 1.32 -3.45 23.62
C ASN A 164 2.58 -2.87 22.96
N LEU A 165 3.18 -1.81 23.53
CA LEU A 165 4.45 -1.28 23.05
C LEU A 165 5.59 -2.28 23.26
N GLU A 166 5.63 -2.94 24.41
CA GLU A 166 6.66 -3.95 24.69
C GLU A 166 6.47 -5.17 23.79
N ILE A 167 5.22 -5.60 23.55
CA ILE A 167 4.92 -6.64 22.56
C ILE A 167 5.35 -6.19 21.15
N TYR A 168 5.16 -4.92 20.79
CA TYR A 168 5.60 -4.39 19.50
C TYR A 168 7.13 -4.45 19.33
N LYS A 169 7.89 -4.13 20.38
CA LYS A 169 9.36 -4.25 20.38
C LYS A 169 9.80 -5.70 20.19
N SER A 170 9.24 -6.65 20.96
CA SER A 170 9.53 -8.08 20.77
C SER A 170 9.15 -8.56 19.37
N TYR A 171 8.03 -8.09 18.83
CA TYR A 171 7.60 -8.42 17.46
C TYR A 171 8.56 -7.89 16.40
N GLN A 172 9.11 -6.68 16.53
CA GLN A 172 10.11 -6.16 15.60
C GLN A 172 11.43 -6.91 15.66
N LEU A 173 11.80 -7.44 16.84
CA LEU A 173 12.96 -8.32 16.98
C LEU A 173 12.70 -9.70 16.36
N PHE A 174 11.50 -10.25 16.51
CA PHE A 174 11.10 -11.53 15.90
C PHE A 174 11.17 -11.50 14.37
N LEU A 175 10.93 -10.34 13.75
CA LEU A 175 10.95 -10.19 12.28
C LEU A 175 12.37 -10.05 11.68
N LYS A 176 13.41 -9.89 12.50
CA LYS A 176 14.81 -9.79 12.05
C LYS A 176 15.46 -11.16 11.97
#